data_AF-A0A9D1NXF0-F1
#
_entry.id   AF-A0A9D1NXF0-F1
#
_cell.length_a   1.000
_cell.length_b   1.000
_cell.length_c   1.000
_cell.angle_alpha   90.00
_cell.angle_beta   90.00
_cell.angle_gamma   90.00
#
_symmetry.space_group_name_H-M   'P 1'
#
loop_
_entity.id
_entity.type
_entity.pdbx_description
1 polymer ?
#
loop_
_entity_poly.entity_id
_entity_poly.type
_entity_poly.pdbx_seq_one_letter_code
_entity_poly.pdbx_strand_id
1 'polypeptide(L)'
;VPVAHDAIIALQGVPCEEEYIKEEEIIAYNFSLNEEPSCPALSNDDKGILDIVIEKLGKMSKRQIVSFMHMEQAYIRTAQQDAILFEYAKNLQI
;
A
#
# COMPACT_ATOMS: atom_id res chain seq x y z
N VAL A 1 -2.33 5.79 25.85
CA VAL A 1 -3.43 5.85 24.86
C VAL A 1 -2.95 6.67 23.66
N PRO A 2 -3.14 6.19 22.41
CA PRO A 2 -2.73 6.93 21.20
C PRO A 2 -3.39 8.32 21.13
N VAL A 3 -2.70 9.30 20.53
CA VAL A 3 -3.19 10.68 20.40
C VAL A 3 -4.55 10.76 19.67
N ALA A 4 -4.84 9.80 18.79
CA ALA A 4 -6.06 9.76 17.99
C ALA A 4 -7.09 8.72 18.47
N HIS A 5 -6.94 8.18 19.68
CA HIS A 5 -7.82 7.11 20.20
C HIS A 5 -9.31 7.43 20.05
N ASP A 6 -9.74 8.56 20.59
CA ASP A 6 -11.16 8.95 20.57
C ASP A 6 -11.66 9.22 19.14
N ALA A 7 -10.78 9.75 18.28
CA ALA A 7 -11.08 9.97 16.87
C ALA A 7 -11.21 8.67 16.07
N ILE A 8 -10.45 7.64 16.44
CA ILE A 8 -10.49 6.31 15.79
C ILE A 8 -11.78 5.58 16.20
N ILE A 9 -12.15 5.61 17.48
CA ILE A 9 -13.41 4.99 17.96
C ILE A 9 -14.63 5.72 17.38
N ALA A 10 -14.55 7.03 17.19
CA ALA A 10 -15.63 7.85 16.63
C ALA A 10 -15.63 7.91 15.09
N LEU A 11 -14.97 6.98 14.39
CA LEU A 11 -14.96 6.96 12.93
C LEU A 11 -16.38 6.79 12.36
N GLN A 12 -16.87 7.86 11.73
CA GLN A 12 -18.20 7.88 11.14
C GLN A 12 -18.31 6.83 10.03
N GLY A 13 -19.31 5.93 10.14
CA GLY A 13 -19.55 4.89 9.15
C GLY A 13 -18.71 3.62 9.33
N VAL A 14 -17.95 3.50 10.43
CA VAL A 14 -17.25 2.26 10.79
C VAL A 14 -17.85 1.72 12.10
N PRO A 15 -18.56 0.57 12.06
CA PRO A 15 -19.02 -0.11 13.27
C PRO A 15 -17.86 -0.41 14.22
N CYS A 16 -18.04 -0.03 15.48
CA CYS A 16 -17.10 -0.28 16.56
C CYS A 16 -17.87 -0.80 17.77
N GLU A 17 -17.47 -1.96 18.29
CA GLU A 17 -18.01 -2.54 19.52
C GLU A 17 -16.95 -2.53 20.61
N GLU A 18 -17.34 -2.15 21.82
CA GLU A 18 -16.48 -2.22 23.00
C GLU A 18 -16.68 -3.57 23.70
N GLU A 19 -15.60 -4.32 23.91
CA GLU A 19 -15.61 -5.62 24.58
C GLU A 19 -14.70 -5.60 25.80
N TYR A 20 -15.23 -6.05 26.94
CA TYR A 20 -14.44 -6.22 28.16
C TYR A 20 -13.85 -7.63 28.23
N ILE A 21 -12.54 -7.74 28.03
CA ILE A 21 -11.81 -9.01 28.10
C ILE A 21 -11.45 -9.27 29.57
N LYS A 22 -12.28 -10.11 30.22
CA LYS A 22 -12.19 -10.39 31.66
C LYS A 22 -10.85 -10.98 32.11
N GLU A 23 -10.23 -11.78 31.26
CA GLU A 23 -8.98 -12.49 31.57
C GLU A 23 -7.77 -11.56 31.62
N GLU A 24 -7.82 -10.48 30.84
CA GLU A 24 -6.74 -9.50 30.72
C GLU A 24 -7.08 -8.17 31.43
N GLU A 25 -8.29 -8.03 31.99
CA GLU A 25 -8.82 -6.79 32.59
C GLU A 25 -8.68 -5.57 31.67
N ILE A 26 -8.80 -5.79 30.35
CA ILE A 26 -8.71 -4.74 29.32
C ILE A 26 -10.04 -4.50 28.61
N ILE A 27 -10.17 -3.27 28.13
CA ILE A 27 -11.21 -2.87 27.18
C ILE A 27 -10.62 -2.98 25.77
N ALA A 28 -11.23 -3.81 24.94
CA ALA A 28 -10.91 -3.97 23.53
C ALA A 28 -11.98 -3.29 22.66
N TYR A 29 -11.57 -2.82 21.49
CA TYR A 29 -12.46 -2.21 20.50
C TYR A 29 -12.40 -3.03 19.22
N ASN A 30 -13.55 -3.59 18.82
CA ASN A 30 -13.68 -4.40 17.62
C ASN A 30 -14.28 -3.56 16.49
N PHE A 31 -13.49 -3.34 15.45
CA PHE A 31 -13.94 -2.64 14.24
C PHE A 31 -14.42 -3.64 13.22
N SER A 32 -15.68 -3.50 12.79
CA SER A 32 -16.27 -4.31 11.74
C SER A 32 -16.52 -3.47 10.50
N LEU A 33 -16.48 -4.09 9.33
CA LEU A 33 -16.93 -3.45 8.10
C LEU A 33 -18.45 -3.60 8.01
N ASN A 34 -19.15 -2.53 7.65
CA ASN A 34 -20.61 -2.58 7.42
C ASN A 34 -21.01 -3.56 6.31
N GLU A 35 -20.10 -3.80 5.37
CA GLU A 35 -20.30 -4.62 4.19
C GLU A 35 -19.05 -5.48 4.00
N GLU A 36 -19.20 -6.66 3.39
CA GLU A 36 -18.03 -7.39 2.93
C GLU A 36 -17.22 -6.47 2.00
N PRO A 37 -15.90 -6.35 2.22
CA PRO A 37 -15.09 -5.51 1.36
C PRO A 37 -15.21 -6.05 -0.07
N SER A 38 -15.74 -5.22 -0.97
CA SER A 38 -15.64 -5.50 -2.39
C SER A 38 -14.16 -5.46 -2.75
N CYS A 39 -13.56 -6.64 -2.86
CA CYS A 39 -12.26 -6.83 -3.47
C CYS A 39 -12.52 -7.19 -4.93
N PRO A 40 -12.73 -6.20 -5.82
CA PRO A 40 -12.96 -6.49 -7.22
C PRO A 40 -11.79 -7.31 -7.75
N ALA A 41 -12.10 -8.33 -8.55
CA ALA A 41 -11.07 -9.03 -9.28
C ALA A 41 -10.31 -8.05 -10.18
N LEU A 42 -8.99 -8.22 -10.29
CA LEU A 42 -8.17 -7.45 -11.22
C LEU A 42 -8.76 -7.56 -12.63
N SER A 43 -8.86 -6.41 -13.30
CA SER A 43 -9.24 -6.39 -14.71
C SER A 43 -8.17 -7.09 -15.56
N ASN A 44 -8.51 -7.42 -16.80
CA ASN A 44 -7.51 -7.98 -17.72
C ASN A 44 -6.39 -6.98 -18.03
N ASP A 45 -6.70 -5.68 -18.04
CA ASP A 45 -5.71 -4.62 -18.22
C ASP A 45 -4.74 -4.55 -17.04
N ASP A 46 -5.26 -4.62 -15.81
CA ASP A 46 -4.42 -4.66 -14.59
C ASP A 46 -3.51 -5.89 -14.59
N LYS A 47 -4.04 -7.06 -14.97
CA LYS A 47 -3.25 -8.29 -15.10
C LYS A 47 -2.17 -8.15 -16.15
N GLY A 48 -2.46 -7.53 -17.30
CA GLY A 48 -1.48 -7.27 -18.35
C GLY A 48 -0.33 -6.37 -17.86
N ILE A 49 -0.63 -5.35 -17.05
CA ILE A 49 0.42 -4.52 -16.42
C ILE A 49 1.28 -5.37 -15.48
N LEU A 50 0.67 -6.23 -14.66
CA LEU A 50 1.43 -7.13 -13.77
C LEU A 50 2.30 -8.11 -14.55
N ASP A 51 1.81 -8.67 -15.66
CA ASP A 51 2.58 -9.58 -16.50
C ASP A 51 3.84 -8.91 -17.06
N ILE A 52 3.75 -7.65 -17.52
CA ILE A 52 4.91 -6.86 -17.97
C ILE A 52 5.92 -6.69 -16.82
N VAL A 53 5.45 -6.30 -15.63
CA VAL A 53 6.32 -6.12 -14.45
C VAL A 53 6.98 -7.43 -14.04
N ILE A 54 6.24 -8.55 -14.06
CA ILE A 54 6.74 -9.88 -13.71
C ILE A 54 7.75 -10.36 -14.75
N GLU A 55 7.48 -10.16 -16.05
CA GLU A 55 8.41 -10.53 -17.12
C GLU A 55 9.76 -9.82 -16.94
N LYS A 56 9.71 -8.52 -16.63
CA LYS A 56 10.90 -7.69 -16.47
C LYS A 56 11.66 -7.96 -15.17
N LEU A 57 10.95 -7.95 -14.03
CA LEU A 57 11.56 -7.90 -12.70
C LEU A 57 11.44 -9.22 -11.93
N GLY A 58 10.51 -10.10 -12.31
CA GLY A 58 10.15 -11.29 -11.52
C GLY A 58 11.27 -12.32 -11.38
N LYS A 59 12.28 -12.28 -12.27
CA LYS A 59 13.48 -13.15 -12.20
C LYS A 59 14.64 -12.52 -11.44
N MET A 60 14.51 -11.26 -11.02
CA MET A 60 15.56 -10.52 -10.33
C MET A 60 15.44 -10.67 -8.82
N SER A 61 16.59 -10.76 -8.13
CA SER A 61 16.63 -10.61 -6.68
C SER A 61 16.31 -9.18 -6.24
N LYS A 62 15.91 -8.99 -4.98
CA LYS A 62 15.72 -7.66 -4.38
C LYS A 62 16.87 -6.69 -4.70
N ARG A 63 18.12 -7.14 -4.59
CA ARG A 63 19.29 -6.29 -4.84
C ARG A 63 19.38 -5.87 -6.32
N GLN A 64 19.11 -6.79 -7.23
CA GLN A 64 19.09 -6.51 -8.66
C GLN A 64 17.98 -5.54 -9.04
N ILE A 65 16.78 -5.70 -8.48
CA ILE A 65 15.66 -4.76 -8.69
C ILE A 65 16.07 -3.37 -8.19
N VAL A 66 16.63 -3.27 -6.98
CA VAL A 66 17.10 -1.98 -6.45
C VAL A 66 18.16 -1.36 -7.36
N SER A 67 19.16 -2.12 -7.78
CA SER A 67 20.18 -1.62 -8.72
C SER A 67 19.58 -1.18 -10.05
N PHE A 68 18.63 -1.95 -10.61
CA PHE A 68 17.93 -1.61 -11.85
C PHE A 68 17.16 -0.29 -11.70
N MET A 69 16.37 -0.13 -10.63
CA MET A 69 15.62 1.10 -10.37
C MET A 69 16.53 2.33 -10.23
N HIS A 70 17.72 2.19 -9.63
CA HIS A 70 18.68 3.30 -9.54
C HIS A 70 19.29 3.72 -10.89
N MET A 71 19.14 2.89 -11.93
CA MET A 71 19.53 3.23 -13.30
C MET A 71 18.40 3.93 -14.08
N GLU A 72 17.17 3.94 -13.56
CA GLU A 72 16.05 4.64 -14.20
C GLU A 72 16.29 6.14 -14.24
N GLN A 73 15.82 6.76 -15.32
CA GLN A 73 16.01 8.20 -15.56
C GLN A 73 15.51 9.04 -14.37
N ALA A 74 14.39 8.63 -13.76
CA ALA A 74 13.81 9.26 -12.58
C ALA A 74 14.78 9.33 -11.40
N TYR A 75 15.46 8.22 -11.08
CA TYR A 75 16.41 8.14 -9.97
C TYR A 75 17.69 8.92 -10.24
N ILE A 76 18.12 8.98 -11.51
CA ILE A 76 19.34 9.70 -11.90
C ILE A 76 19.13 11.21 -11.93
N ARG A 77 17.96 11.67 -12.39
CA ARG A 77 17.71 13.10 -12.66
C ARG A 77 17.00 13.85 -11.54
N THR A 78 16.36 13.14 -10.61
CA THR A 78 15.72 13.78 -9.45
C THR A 78 16.77 14.02 -8.38
N ALA A 79 16.85 15.24 -7.85
CA ALA A 79 17.77 15.54 -6.77
C ALA A 79 17.41 14.74 -5.51
N GLN A 80 18.41 14.52 -4.65
CA GLN A 80 18.19 13.84 -3.40
C GLN A 80 17.16 14.61 -2.55
N GLN A 81 16.16 13.90 -2.01
CA GLN A 81 15.02 14.44 -1.24
C GLN A 81 13.96 15.21 -2.06
N ASP A 82 14.13 15.34 -3.37
CA ASP A 82 13.09 15.91 -4.23
C ASP A 82 12.07 14.84 -4.67
N ALA A 83 10.87 15.30 -5.02
CA ALA A 83 9.81 14.45 -5.55
C ALA A 83 10.09 14.05 -7.00
N ILE A 84 9.98 12.75 -7.31
CA ILE A 84 10.05 12.23 -8.68
C ILE A 84 8.81 12.68 -9.44
N LEU A 85 9.01 13.37 -10.56
CA LEU A 85 7.93 13.82 -11.43
C LEU A 85 7.37 12.66 -12.29
N PHE A 86 6.05 12.65 -12.49
CA PHE A 86 5.38 11.64 -13.30
C PHE A 86 5.82 11.62 -14.77
N GLU A 87 6.37 12.73 -15.27
CA GLU A 87 6.86 12.81 -16.66
C GLU A 87 7.90 11.74 -17.01
N TYR A 88 8.66 11.25 -16.03
CA TYR A 88 9.65 10.20 -16.23
C TYR A 88 9.03 8.83 -16.56
N ALA A 89 7.76 8.61 -16.23
CA ALA A 89 7.04 7.38 -16.56
C ALA A 89 6.97 7.14 -18.09
N LYS A 90 7.08 8.21 -18.90
CA LYS A 90 7.10 8.09 -20.37
C LYS A 90 8.29 7.31 -20.91
N ASN A 91 9.39 7.23 -20.15
CA ASN A 91 10.64 6.59 -20.56
C ASN A 91 11.02 5.41 -19.64
N LEU A 92 10.05 4.89 -18.88
CA LEU A 92 10.27 3.78 -17.97
C LEU A 92 10.82 2.57 -18.74
N GLN A 93 11.83 1.90 -18.22
CA GLN A 93 12.41 0.73 -18.89
C GLN A 93 11.75 -0.59 -18.49
N ILE A 94 10.69 -0.53 -17.68
CA ILE A 94 9.85 -1.67 -17.27
C ILE A 94 8.88 -2.01 -18.38
#